data_AF-A0AAW8PZZ1-F1
#
_entry.id   AF-A0AAW8PZZ1-F1
#
_cell.length_a   1.000
_cell.length_b   1.000
_cell.length_c   1.000
_cell.angle_alpha   90.00
_cell.angle_beta   90.00
_cell.angle_gamma   90.00
#
_symmetry.space_group_name_H-M   'P 1'
#
loop_
_entity.id
_entity.type
_entity.pdbx_description
1 polymer ?
#
loop_
_entity_poly.entity_id
_entity_poly.type
_entity_poly.pdbx_seq_one_letter_code
_entity_poly.pdbx_strand_id
1 'polypeptide(L)'
;MTTKTITFAVSISYENNEGGTICPDSMKENLLAAIEHARSNGAITPCDISAENTSIEITNISSDYTSKVYPDVLTYPLSGDDADKADSEGWGLFESDTSGIQLQFRIEDRVFNHDGDAWDFVINRAMGGSEFHMAVIKGIKQQNPEEYALWVNDERVIRNKHNLPEMEANKEQALINIGLSA
;
A
#
# COMPACT_ATOMS: atom_id res chain seq x y z
N MET A 1 41.57 19.06 25.78
CA MET A 1 40.90 19.31 24.48
C MET A 1 39.46 19.69 24.78
N THR A 2 38.95 20.74 24.15
CA THR A 2 37.55 21.17 24.28
C THR A 2 36.73 20.49 23.19
N THR A 3 35.91 19.52 23.56
CA THR A 3 35.00 18.85 22.63
C THR A 3 33.78 19.75 22.39
N LYS A 4 33.47 20.04 21.14
CA LYS A 4 32.23 20.70 20.74
C LYS A 4 31.35 19.66 20.07
N THR A 5 30.22 19.36 20.69
CA THR A 5 29.23 18.44 20.13
C THR A 5 28.22 19.23 19.31
N ILE A 6 28.03 18.84 18.05
CA ILE A 6 26.96 19.34 17.19
C ILE A 6 26.03 18.16 16.96
N THR A 7 24.78 18.27 17.42
CA THR A 7 23.78 17.22 17.27
C THR A 7 22.94 17.48 16.03
N PHE A 8 22.93 16.50 15.12
CA PHE A 8 22.02 16.49 13.97
C PHE A 8 20.94 15.43 14.23
N ALA A 9 19.67 15.81 14.07
CA ALA A 9 18.58 14.85 13.99
C ALA A 9 18.46 14.40 12.53
N VAL A 10 18.66 13.11 12.26
CA VAL A 10 18.54 12.52 10.94
C VAL A 10 17.28 11.66 10.93
N SER A 11 16.29 12.04 10.13
CA SER A 11 15.13 11.20 9.84
C SER A 11 15.42 10.40 8.57
N ILE A 12 15.38 9.08 8.69
CA ILE A 12 15.52 8.17 7.54
C ILE A 12 14.12 7.66 7.21
N SER A 13 13.61 8.05 6.05
CA SER A 13 12.36 7.50 5.51
C SER A 13 12.67 6.16 4.87
N TYR A 14 11.96 5.12 5.30
CA TYR A 14 12.00 3.82 4.66
C TYR A 14 10.72 3.63 3.90
N GLU A 15 10.84 3.35 2.61
CA GLU A 15 9.74 2.81 1.84
C GLU A 15 9.68 1.31 2.14
N ASN A 16 8.55 0.86 2.65
CA ASN A 16 8.25 -0.55 2.79
C ASN A 16 7.05 -0.86 1.91
N ASN A 17 7.02 -2.05 1.35
CA ASN A 17 5.82 -2.52 0.66
C ASN A 17 4.66 -2.54 1.68
N GLU A 18 3.45 -2.19 1.26
CA GLU A 18 2.31 -2.08 2.17
C GLU A 18 2.15 -3.34 3.04
N GLY A 19 2.21 -3.18 4.37
CA GLY A 19 2.14 -4.29 5.34
C GLY A 19 3.48 -4.84 5.83
N GLY A 20 4.61 -4.35 5.34
CA GLY A 20 5.92 -4.74 5.85
C GLY A 20 6.16 -4.22 7.28
N THR A 21 6.54 -5.12 8.19
CA THR A 21 6.92 -4.73 9.57
C THR A 21 8.31 -4.11 9.56
N ILE A 22 8.41 -2.83 9.95
CA ILE A 22 9.70 -2.18 10.16
C ILE A 22 10.29 -2.71 11.47
N CYS A 23 11.48 -3.31 11.40
CA CYS A 23 12.24 -3.76 12.56
C CYS A 23 13.28 -2.69 12.96
N PRO A 24 13.10 -1.96 14.07
CA PRO A 24 14.00 -0.87 14.47
C PRO A 24 15.46 -1.31 14.64
N ASP A 25 15.69 -2.52 15.16
CA ASP A 25 17.04 -3.06 15.36
C ASP A 25 17.75 -3.30 14.02
N SER A 26 17.02 -3.82 13.02
CA SER A 26 17.56 -3.98 11.66
C SER A 26 17.92 -2.63 11.03
N MET A 27 17.09 -1.60 11.24
CA MET A 27 17.35 -0.26 10.70
C MET A 27 18.56 0.40 11.37
N LYS A 28 18.74 0.18 12.68
CA LYS A 28 19.94 0.60 13.41
C LYS A 28 21.20 -0.02 12.82
N GLU A 29 21.19 -1.33 12.59
CA GLU A 29 22.33 -2.06 12.00
C GLU A 29 22.65 -1.57 10.59
N ASN A 30 21.63 -1.30 9.76
CA ASN A 30 21.83 -0.74 8.41
C ASN A 30 22.51 0.63 8.44
N LEU A 31 22.10 1.52 9.34
CA LEU A 31 22.73 2.83 9.49
C LEU A 31 24.19 2.70 9.96
N LEU A 32 24.45 1.83 10.93
CA LEU A 32 25.82 1.54 11.39
C LEU A 32 26.69 1.01 10.24
N ALA A 33 26.17 0.06 9.46
CA ALA A 33 26.87 -0.49 8.31
C ALA A 33 27.18 0.56 7.23
N ALA A 34 26.26 1.48 6.95
CA ALA A 34 26.49 2.58 6.01
C ALA A 34 27.61 3.54 6.48
N ILE A 35 27.64 3.86 7.77
CA ILE A 35 28.70 4.68 8.37
C ILE A 35 30.05 3.97 8.25
N GLU A 36 30.13 2.68 8.56
CA GLU A 36 31.38 1.92 8.41
C GLU A 36 31.82 1.79 6.96
N HIS A 37 30.88 1.64 6.02
CA HIS A 37 31.18 1.63 4.58
C HIS A 37 31.72 2.98 4.09
N ALA A 38 31.19 4.10 4.60
CA ALA A 38 31.73 5.41 4.28
C ALA A 38 33.16 5.58 4.85
N ARG A 39 33.43 5.03 6.04
CA ARG A 39 34.79 5.02 6.62
C ARG A 39 35.77 4.17 5.84
N SER A 40 35.37 2.96 5.44
CA SER A 40 36.24 2.06 4.69
C SER A 40 36.64 2.63 3.32
N ASN A 41 35.79 3.47 2.74
CA ASN A 41 36.08 4.22 1.51
C ASN A 41 36.82 5.55 1.77
N GLY A 42 37.17 5.86 3.02
CA GLY A 42 37.88 7.08 3.40
C GLY A 42 37.06 8.37 3.28
N ALA A 43 35.74 8.28 3.09
CA ALA A 43 34.87 9.44 2.94
C ALA A 43 34.64 10.18 4.26
N ILE A 44 34.71 9.47 5.39
CA ILE A 44 34.58 9.99 6.75
C ILE A 44 35.56 9.29 7.70
N THR A 45 35.88 9.91 8.83
CA THR A 45 36.69 9.36 9.90
C THR A 45 35.89 9.20 11.20
N PRO A 46 36.37 8.42 12.18
CA PRO A 46 35.73 8.34 13.50
C PRO A 46 35.63 9.68 14.23
N CYS A 47 36.43 10.68 13.85
CA CYS A 47 36.36 12.04 14.39
C CYS A 47 35.23 12.87 13.79
N ASP A 48 34.69 12.47 12.63
CA ASP A 48 33.64 13.21 11.93
C ASP A 48 32.24 12.80 12.40
N ILE A 49 31.99 11.50 12.54
CA ILE A 49 30.71 10.94 12.99
C ILE A 49 30.96 9.72 13.89
N SER A 50 30.41 9.75 15.12
CA SER A 50 30.41 8.63 16.06
C SER A 50 28.97 8.23 16.43
N ALA A 51 28.64 6.94 16.36
CA ALA A 51 27.28 6.44 16.59
C ALA A 51 26.97 6.10 18.07
N GLU A 52 27.83 6.52 19.01
CA GLU A 52 27.76 6.15 20.44
C GLU A 52 26.44 6.56 21.12
N ASN A 53 25.66 7.49 20.53
CA ASN A 53 24.36 7.94 21.05
C ASN A 53 23.26 7.94 19.97
N THR A 54 22.87 6.76 19.49
CA THR A 54 21.72 6.60 18.56
C THR A 54 20.44 6.23 19.33
N SER A 55 19.43 7.10 19.29
CA SER A 55 18.06 6.81 19.74
C SER A 55 17.12 6.75 18.54
N ILE A 56 16.23 5.75 18.51
CA ILE A 56 15.23 5.58 17.45
C ILE A 56 13.85 5.86 18.04
N GLU A 57 13.13 6.81 17.44
CA GLU A 57 11.72 7.07 17.74
C GLU A 57 10.92 6.90 16.44
N ILE A 58 9.85 6.09 16.48
CA ILE A 58 8.93 5.94 15.35
C ILE A 58 7.88 7.04 15.47
N THR A 59 7.99 8.07 14.64
CA THR A 59 6.92 9.06 14.44
C THR A 59 6.09 8.65 13.23
N ASN A 60 4.81 8.29 13.46
CA ASN A 60 3.84 8.11 12.38
C ASN A 60 3.63 9.45 11.68
N ILE A 61 4.19 9.62 10.48
CA ILE A 61 3.91 10.78 9.64
C ILE A 61 2.60 10.48 8.91
N SER A 62 1.50 10.97 9.45
CA SER A 62 0.27 11.16 8.71
C SER A 62 0.27 12.55 8.07
N SER A 63 -0.21 12.60 6.83
CA SER A 63 -0.73 13.74 6.05
C SER A 63 0.17 14.29 4.94
N ASP A 64 -0.01 13.74 3.74
CA ASP A 64 -0.21 14.54 2.53
C ASP A 64 -1.21 13.81 1.61
N TYR A 65 -2.48 13.91 2.01
CA TYR A 65 -3.63 13.69 1.13
C TYR A 65 -3.78 14.96 0.27
N THR A 66 -3.07 15.06 -0.84
CA THR A 66 -3.71 15.71 -2.00
C THR A 66 -4.76 14.72 -2.47
N SER A 67 -6.02 14.96 -2.08
CA SER A 67 -7.18 14.24 -2.61
C SER A 67 -7.10 14.31 -4.14
N LYS A 68 -6.61 13.22 -4.73
CA LYS A 68 -7.00 12.90 -6.10
C LYS A 68 -8.48 12.61 -5.99
N VAL A 69 -9.30 13.56 -6.45
CA VAL A 69 -10.70 13.30 -6.68
C VAL A 69 -10.74 12.29 -7.81
N TYR A 70 -10.96 11.03 -7.46
CA TYR A 70 -11.14 9.99 -8.46
C TYR A 70 -12.49 10.20 -9.14
N PRO A 71 -12.58 9.97 -10.46
CA PRO A 71 -13.89 9.89 -11.09
C PRO A 71 -14.69 8.78 -10.42
N ASP A 72 -16.00 8.94 -10.41
CA ASP A 72 -16.97 7.96 -9.91
C ASP A 72 -16.78 6.53 -10.44
N VAL A 73 -16.07 6.38 -11.56
CA VAL A 73 -15.82 5.12 -12.28
C VAL A 73 -14.44 5.19 -12.93
N LEU A 74 -13.66 4.11 -12.82
CA LEU A 74 -12.44 3.90 -13.60
C LEU A 74 -12.63 2.81 -14.68
N THR A 75 -12.17 3.07 -15.89
CA THR A 75 -12.33 2.16 -17.04
C THR A 75 -11.01 1.53 -17.46
N TYR A 76 -11.09 0.38 -18.14
CA TYR A 76 -9.92 -0.15 -18.84
C TYR A 76 -9.71 0.60 -20.17
N PRO A 77 -8.46 0.84 -20.59
CA PRO A 77 -7.23 0.62 -19.82
C PRO A 77 -7.09 1.61 -18.67
N LEU A 78 -6.60 1.13 -17.52
CA LEU A 78 -6.04 2.03 -16.50
C LEU A 78 -4.86 2.78 -17.12
N SER A 79 -4.72 4.05 -16.81
CA SER A 79 -3.68 4.89 -17.42
C SER A 79 -3.13 5.92 -16.45
N GLY A 80 -1.90 6.36 -16.72
CA GLY A 80 -1.18 7.31 -15.88
C GLY A 80 -1.09 6.84 -14.45
N ASP A 81 -1.28 7.77 -13.52
CA ASP A 81 -1.08 7.51 -12.10
C ASP A 81 -2.00 6.42 -11.50
N ASP A 82 -3.13 6.10 -12.14
CA ASP A 82 -4.02 5.03 -11.69
C ASP A 82 -3.47 3.65 -12.04
N ALA A 83 -2.80 3.54 -13.20
CA ALA A 83 -2.06 2.33 -13.56
C ALA A 83 -0.83 2.17 -12.67
N ASP A 84 -0.05 3.23 -12.45
CA ASP A 84 1.12 3.20 -11.57
C ASP A 84 0.73 2.79 -10.13
N LYS A 85 -0.43 3.25 -9.67
CA LYS A 85 -0.95 2.88 -8.35
C LYS A 85 -1.38 1.42 -8.29
N ALA A 86 -2.17 0.93 -9.24
CA ALA A 86 -2.57 -0.47 -9.29
C ALA A 86 -1.33 -1.39 -9.36
N ASP A 87 -0.34 -1.02 -10.18
CA ASP A 87 0.95 -1.69 -10.30
C ASP A 87 1.70 -1.73 -8.96
N SER A 88 1.76 -0.60 -8.25
CA SER A 88 2.40 -0.53 -6.92
C SER A 88 1.69 -1.38 -5.86
N GLU A 89 0.39 -1.60 -6.02
CA GLU A 89 -0.42 -2.47 -5.16
C GLU A 89 -0.41 -3.94 -5.65
N GLY A 90 0.25 -4.24 -6.77
CA GLY A 90 0.47 -5.58 -7.31
C GLY A 90 -0.71 -6.18 -8.07
N TRP A 91 -1.61 -5.37 -8.62
CA TRP A 91 -2.77 -5.81 -9.40
C TRP A 91 -2.99 -4.91 -10.62
N GLY A 92 -3.86 -5.33 -11.55
CA GLY A 92 -4.21 -4.52 -12.70
C GLY A 92 -5.54 -4.91 -13.34
N LEU A 93 -6.02 -4.08 -14.26
CA LEU A 93 -7.16 -4.39 -15.12
C LEU A 93 -6.66 -4.86 -16.48
N PHE A 94 -7.20 -5.98 -16.95
CA PHE A 94 -6.82 -6.61 -18.20
C PHE A 94 -8.06 -6.99 -19.00
N GLU A 95 -7.93 -7.01 -20.32
CA GLU A 95 -8.98 -7.55 -21.18
C GLU A 95 -8.92 -9.09 -21.14
N SER A 96 -10.07 -9.73 -20.90
CA SER A 96 -10.28 -11.15 -21.09
C SER A 96 -10.78 -11.40 -22.50
N ASP A 97 -10.22 -12.41 -23.16
CA ASP A 97 -10.65 -12.86 -24.48
C ASP A 97 -12.12 -13.34 -24.50
N THR A 98 -12.70 -13.67 -23.34
CA THR A 98 -14.01 -14.35 -23.25
C THR A 98 -15.06 -13.62 -22.43
N SER A 99 -14.67 -12.71 -21.53
CA SER A 99 -15.57 -12.16 -20.51
C SER A 99 -15.49 -10.64 -20.32
N GLY A 100 -14.68 -9.91 -21.11
CA GLY A 100 -14.50 -8.47 -20.94
C GLY A 100 -13.42 -8.15 -19.90
N ILE A 101 -13.53 -7.03 -19.18
CA ILE A 101 -12.45 -6.57 -18.29
C ILE A 101 -12.41 -7.39 -17.00
N GLN A 102 -11.22 -7.80 -16.59
CA GLN A 102 -10.97 -8.57 -15.37
C GLN A 102 -9.88 -7.91 -14.52
N LEU A 103 -10.00 -8.05 -13.20
CA LEU A 103 -8.94 -7.68 -12.27
C LEU A 103 -8.07 -8.90 -12.05
N GLN A 104 -6.77 -8.75 -12.25
CA GLN A 104 -5.79 -9.81 -12.04
C GLN A 104 -4.67 -9.35 -11.13
N PHE A 105 -4.05 -10.30 -10.43
CA PHE A 105 -2.78 -10.03 -9.76
C PHE A 105 -1.66 -9.89 -10.79
N ARG A 106 -0.63 -9.11 -10.46
CA ARG A 106 0.60 -9.03 -11.25
C ARG A 106 1.62 -10.03 -10.71
N ILE A 107 1.93 -11.04 -11.52
CA ILE A 107 2.92 -12.07 -11.19
C ILE A 107 4.32 -11.46 -10.98
N GLU A 108 4.63 -10.38 -11.70
CA GLU A 108 5.92 -9.70 -11.67
C GLU A 108 6.22 -9.08 -10.30
N ASP A 109 5.19 -8.62 -9.61
CA ASP A 109 5.31 -7.92 -8.32
C ASP A 109 5.24 -8.87 -7.12
N ARG A 110 4.72 -10.11 -7.30
CA ARG A 110 4.59 -11.16 -6.26
C ARG A 110 3.93 -10.70 -4.96
N VAL A 111 3.11 -9.66 -5.01
CA VAL A 111 2.34 -9.14 -3.86
C VAL A 111 1.24 -10.13 -3.45
N PHE A 112 0.66 -10.82 -4.44
CA PHE A 112 -0.44 -11.76 -4.28
C PHE A 112 -0.08 -13.12 -4.88
N ASN A 113 -0.68 -14.20 -4.34
CA ASN A 113 -0.42 -15.56 -4.83
C ASN A 113 -1.37 -15.97 -5.96
N HIS A 114 -2.54 -15.35 -6.03
CA HIS A 114 -3.56 -15.59 -7.06
C HIS A 114 -4.53 -14.40 -7.16
N ASP A 115 -5.33 -14.34 -8.23
CA ASP A 115 -6.31 -13.26 -8.49
C ASP A 115 -7.27 -13.03 -7.31
N GLY A 116 -7.59 -14.11 -6.60
CA GLY A 116 -8.43 -14.03 -5.41
C GLY A 116 -7.86 -13.09 -4.33
N ASP A 117 -6.55 -13.08 -4.12
CA ASP A 117 -5.91 -12.26 -3.08
C ASP A 117 -5.94 -10.77 -3.49
N ALA A 118 -5.69 -10.49 -4.78
CA ALA A 118 -5.78 -9.15 -5.34
C ALA A 118 -7.20 -8.58 -5.19
N TRP A 119 -8.21 -9.39 -5.50
CA TRP A 119 -9.59 -8.99 -5.28
C TRP A 119 -9.92 -8.76 -3.81
N ASP A 120 -9.47 -9.63 -2.90
CA ASP A 120 -9.72 -9.45 -1.47
C ASP A 120 -9.09 -8.14 -0.97
N PHE A 121 -7.88 -7.81 -1.43
CA PHE A 121 -7.24 -6.53 -1.16
C PHE A 121 -8.08 -5.34 -1.66
N VAL A 122 -8.48 -5.33 -2.93
CA VAL A 122 -9.25 -4.22 -3.51
C VAL A 122 -10.60 -4.05 -2.82
N ILE A 123 -11.30 -5.15 -2.52
CA ILE A 123 -12.56 -5.14 -1.76
C ILE A 123 -12.33 -4.56 -0.35
N ASN A 124 -11.27 -4.98 0.36
CA ASN A 124 -10.94 -4.47 1.68
C ASN A 124 -10.67 -2.97 1.68
N ARG A 125 -9.90 -2.48 0.71
CA ARG A 125 -9.61 -1.05 0.56
C ARG A 125 -10.86 -0.24 0.24
N ALA A 126 -11.73 -0.75 -0.64
CA ALA A 126 -12.99 -0.11 -0.97
C ALA A 126 -13.96 -0.08 0.22
N MET A 127 -14.10 -1.18 0.96
CA MET A 127 -14.88 -1.23 2.19
C MET A 127 -14.38 -0.24 3.24
N GLY A 128 -13.05 -0.06 3.32
CA GLY A 128 -12.40 0.97 4.15
C GLY A 128 -12.57 2.42 3.66
N GLY A 129 -13.26 2.65 2.53
CA GLY A 129 -13.58 3.98 2.02
C GLY A 129 -12.55 4.54 1.03
N SER A 130 -11.68 3.71 0.44
CA SER A 130 -10.76 4.18 -0.59
C SER A 130 -11.48 4.49 -1.90
N GLU A 131 -11.59 5.78 -2.23
CA GLU A 131 -12.26 6.28 -3.45
C GLU A 131 -11.73 5.63 -4.74
N PHE A 132 -10.41 5.44 -4.84
CA PHE A 132 -9.78 4.75 -5.98
C PHE A 132 -10.35 3.33 -6.19
N HIS A 133 -10.32 2.52 -5.14
CA HIS A 133 -10.77 1.14 -5.19
C HIS A 133 -12.28 1.03 -5.40
N MET A 134 -13.04 1.96 -4.81
CA MET A 134 -14.49 2.08 -5.07
C MET A 134 -14.76 2.38 -6.56
N ALA A 135 -14.01 3.30 -7.17
CA ALA A 135 -14.14 3.64 -8.59
C ALA A 135 -13.77 2.47 -9.51
N VAL A 136 -12.77 1.65 -9.13
CA VAL A 136 -12.40 0.41 -9.83
C VAL A 136 -13.54 -0.61 -9.77
N ILE A 137 -14.08 -0.90 -8.58
CA ILE A 137 -15.18 -1.85 -8.41
C ILE A 137 -16.40 -1.41 -9.22
N LYS A 138 -16.75 -0.12 -9.19
CA LYS A 138 -17.86 0.43 -9.96
C LYS A 138 -17.62 0.34 -11.47
N GLY A 139 -16.37 0.51 -11.91
CA GLY A 139 -15.94 0.32 -13.29
C GLY A 139 -16.05 -1.12 -13.78
N ILE A 140 -15.62 -2.08 -12.96
CA ILE A 140 -15.79 -3.50 -13.27
C ILE A 140 -17.28 -3.85 -13.30
N LYS A 141 -18.08 -3.38 -12.33
CA LYS A 141 -19.54 -3.58 -12.34
C LYS A 141 -20.21 -3.09 -13.63
N GLN A 142 -19.70 -2.00 -14.22
CA GLN A 142 -20.23 -1.45 -15.47
C GLN A 142 -19.76 -2.20 -16.72
N GLN A 143 -18.47 -2.58 -16.77
CA GLN A 143 -17.84 -3.15 -17.98
C GLN A 143 -17.88 -4.68 -18.02
N ASN A 144 -17.93 -5.32 -16.86
CA ASN A 144 -18.01 -6.77 -16.69
C ASN A 144 -18.81 -7.13 -15.40
N PRO A 145 -20.15 -7.09 -15.47
CA PRO A 145 -21.01 -7.42 -14.34
C PRO A 145 -20.86 -8.87 -13.84
N GLU A 146 -20.44 -9.79 -14.71
CA GLU A 146 -20.26 -11.21 -14.36
C GLU A 146 -19.06 -11.40 -13.43
N GLU A 147 -17.92 -10.78 -13.77
CA GLU A 147 -16.73 -10.73 -12.93
C GLU A 147 -17.03 -10.04 -11.59
N TYR A 148 -17.76 -8.92 -11.62
CA TYR A 148 -18.22 -8.26 -10.40
C TYR A 148 -19.04 -9.21 -9.52
N ALA A 149 -20.03 -9.93 -10.08
CA ALA A 149 -20.88 -10.83 -9.29
C ALA A 149 -20.12 -12.04 -8.75
N LEU A 150 -19.13 -12.53 -9.49
CA LEU A 150 -18.26 -13.63 -9.06
C LEU A 150 -17.47 -13.27 -7.80
N TRP A 151 -16.96 -12.03 -7.74
CA TRP A 151 -16.00 -11.63 -6.70
C TRP A 151 -16.57 -10.71 -5.62
N VAL A 152 -17.59 -9.93 -5.90
CA VAL A 152 -18.24 -9.00 -4.96
C VAL A 152 -19.58 -9.59 -4.52
N ASN A 153 -19.54 -10.37 -3.44
CA ASN A 153 -20.70 -11.03 -2.85
C ASN A 153 -20.56 -11.20 -1.34
N ASP A 154 -21.67 -11.56 -0.69
CA ASP A 154 -21.76 -11.68 0.76
C ASP A 154 -20.78 -12.69 1.36
N GLU A 155 -20.52 -13.81 0.69
CA GLU A 155 -19.60 -14.84 1.17
C GLU A 155 -18.17 -14.29 1.32
N ARG A 156 -17.77 -13.47 0.35
CA ARG A 156 -16.44 -12.85 0.35
C ARG A 156 -16.31 -11.72 1.36
N VAL A 157 -17.35 -10.92 1.52
CA VAL A 157 -17.42 -9.92 2.60
C VAL A 157 -17.29 -10.60 3.95
N ILE A 158 -17.97 -11.72 4.19
CA ILE A 158 -17.88 -12.49 5.44
C ILE A 158 -16.46 -13.02 5.65
N ARG A 159 -15.80 -13.52 4.61
CA ARG A 159 -14.41 -13.97 4.70
C ARG A 159 -13.45 -12.84 5.08
N ASN A 160 -13.64 -11.67 4.47
CA ASN A 160 -12.80 -10.49 4.66
C ASN A 160 -13.05 -9.74 5.97
N LYS A 161 -14.23 -9.92 6.57
CA LYS A 161 -14.65 -9.34 7.86
C LYS A 161 -13.63 -9.53 8.99
N HIS A 162 -12.91 -10.65 9.01
CA HIS A 162 -11.92 -10.94 10.05
C HIS A 162 -10.67 -10.05 9.97
N ASN A 163 -10.41 -9.43 8.82
CA ASN A 163 -9.23 -8.61 8.58
C ASN A 163 -9.47 -7.11 8.81
N LEU A 164 -10.72 -6.68 9.05
CA LEU A 164 -11.09 -5.28 9.23
C LEU A 164 -12.07 -5.12 10.41
N PRO A 165 -11.59 -4.99 11.66
CA PRO A 165 -12.44 -4.76 12.84
C PRO A 165 -13.31 -3.50 12.72
N GLU A 166 -12.83 -2.49 12.00
CA GLU A 166 -13.53 -1.23 11.73
C GLU A 166 -14.79 -1.41 10.88
N MET A 167 -14.86 -2.50 10.09
CA MET A 167 -16.05 -2.85 9.31
C MET A 167 -17.25 -3.17 10.18
N GLU A 168 -17.08 -3.71 11.39
CA GLU A 168 -18.21 -3.97 12.30
C GLU A 168 -18.85 -2.68 12.82
N ALA A 169 -18.05 -1.62 12.99
CA ALA A 169 -18.54 -0.33 13.45
C ALA A 169 -19.32 0.43 12.37
N ASN A 170 -19.05 0.17 11.08
CA ASN A 170 -19.67 0.89 9.96
C ASN A 170 -20.04 -0.03 8.77
N LYS A 171 -20.63 -1.18 9.09
CA LYS A 171 -20.91 -2.26 8.12
C LYS A 171 -21.77 -1.81 6.95
N GLU A 172 -22.78 -0.98 7.21
CA GLU A 172 -23.69 -0.50 6.18
C GLU A 172 -22.95 0.35 5.14
N GLN A 173 -22.13 1.31 5.57
CA GLN A 173 -21.31 2.11 4.67
C GLN A 173 -20.29 1.27 3.89
N ALA A 174 -19.67 0.27 4.53
CA ALA A 174 -18.74 -0.63 3.85
C ALA A 174 -19.41 -1.41 2.70
N LEU A 175 -20.65 -1.87 2.89
CA LEU A 175 -21.43 -2.53 1.85
C LEU A 175 -21.88 -1.58 0.73
N ILE A 176 -22.23 -0.33 1.08
CA ILE A 176 -22.52 0.73 0.10
C ILE A 176 -21.30 1.00 -0.78
N ASN A 177 -20.11 1.10 -0.18
CA ASN A 177 -18.87 1.44 -0.90
C ASN A 177 -18.53 0.44 -2.02
N ILE A 178 -18.87 -0.84 -1.83
CA ILE A 178 -18.66 -1.89 -2.85
C ILE A 178 -19.90 -2.18 -3.70
N GLY A 179 -21.01 -1.46 -3.47
CA GLY A 179 -22.22 -1.54 -4.28
C GLY A 179 -23.13 -2.76 -4.00
N LEU A 180 -23.06 -3.32 -2.79
CA LEU A 180 -23.94 -4.40 -2.31
C LEU A 180 -25.16 -3.89 -1.53
N SER A 181 -25.17 -2.62 -1.12
CA SER A 181 -26.31 -1.96 -0.49
C SER A 181 -26.62 -0.63 -1.18
N ALA A 182 -27.85 -0.15 -1.03
CA ALA A 182 -28.41 1.02 -1.73
C ALA A 182 -28.58 2.21 -0.80
#